data_AF-A0A3D0HMN8-F1
#
_entry.id   AF-A0A3D0HMN8-F1
#
_cell.length_a   1.000
_cell.length_b   1.000
_cell.length_c   1.000
_cell.angle_alpha   90.00
_cell.angle_beta   90.00
_cell.angle_gamma   90.00
#
_symmetry.space_group_name_H-M   'P 1'
#
loop_
_entity.id
_entity.type
_entity.pdbx_description
1 polymer ?
#
loop_
_entity_poly.entity_id
_entity_poly.type
_entity_poly.pdbx_seq_one_letter_code
_entity_poly.pdbx_strand_id
1 'polypeptide(L)'
;FSLWMNGFTAFSIKPLRLATLLGALSACIGFITGLIIIIRKMLGHDFLTGWSSTIAILLFMFGIVLIVLGLIGEYLGRIYLCINQTPQFVIRDVVNNPSTDDK
;
A
#
# COMPACT_ATOMS: atom_id res chain seq x y z
N PHE A 1 11.21 -19.31 -12.17
CA PHE A 1 10.19 -18.24 -11.97
C PHE A 1 9.88 -18.02 -10.48
N SER A 2 9.67 -19.06 -9.67
CA SER A 2 9.37 -18.91 -8.22
C SER A 2 10.48 -18.21 -7.40
N LEU A 3 11.77 -18.45 -7.72
CA LEU A 3 12.90 -17.83 -7.02
C LEU A 3 12.99 -16.31 -7.23
N TRP A 4 12.71 -15.83 -8.45
CA TRP A 4 12.72 -14.41 -8.78
C TRP A 4 11.50 -13.68 -8.18
N MET A 5 10.33 -14.33 -8.21
CA MET A 5 9.13 -13.81 -7.56
C MET A 5 9.33 -13.68 -6.05
N ASN A 6 9.89 -14.71 -5.41
CA ASN A 6 10.26 -14.68 -3.99
C ASN A 6 11.31 -13.59 -3.69
N GLY A 7 12.29 -13.36 -4.57
CA GLY A 7 13.24 -12.27 -4.41
C GLY A 7 12.60 -10.87 -4.51
N PHE A 8 11.64 -10.70 -5.43
CA PHE A 8 10.95 -9.43 -5.64
C PHE A 8 9.99 -9.07 -4.49
N THR A 9 9.32 -10.05 -3.89
CA THR A 9 8.49 -9.86 -2.69
C THR A 9 9.28 -9.85 -1.38
N ALA A 10 10.36 -10.63 -1.27
CA ALA A 10 11.15 -10.73 -0.03
C ALA A 10 12.16 -9.60 0.17
N PHE A 11 12.60 -8.90 -0.88
CA PHE A 11 13.64 -7.84 -0.79
C PHE A 11 13.17 -6.43 -1.17
N SER A 12 11.86 -6.15 -1.25
CA SER A 12 11.41 -4.82 -1.64
C SER A 12 10.14 -4.33 -0.94
N ILE A 13 10.20 -3.08 -0.45
CA ILE A 13 9.05 -2.26 -0.03
C ILE A 13 8.15 -1.86 -1.22
N LYS A 14 8.66 -1.98 -2.44
CA LYS A 14 8.01 -1.55 -3.70
C LYS A 14 6.63 -2.21 -3.95
N PRO A 15 6.45 -3.55 -3.90
CA PRO A 15 5.13 -4.18 -4.04
C PRO A 15 4.12 -3.71 -2.99
N LEU A 16 4.61 -3.37 -1.81
CA LEU A 16 3.81 -2.92 -0.67
C LEU A 16 3.28 -1.49 -0.86
N ARG A 17 4.12 -0.60 -1.38
CA ARG A 17 3.74 0.75 -1.81
C ARG A 17 2.73 0.73 -2.97
N LEU A 18 2.80 -0.29 -3.82
CA LEU A 18 1.82 -0.52 -4.88
C LEU A 18 0.45 -0.89 -4.29
N ALA A 19 0.41 -1.72 -3.24
CA ALA A 19 -0.83 -2.10 -2.57
C ALA A 19 -1.53 -0.90 -1.91
N THR A 20 -0.79 0.02 -1.26
CA THR A 20 -1.35 1.29 -0.75
C THR A 20 -1.94 2.16 -1.87
N LEU A 21 -1.26 2.25 -3.01
CA LEU A 21 -1.73 3.02 -4.17
C LEU A 21 -3.02 2.42 -4.75
N LEU A 22 -3.07 1.10 -4.88
CA LEU A 22 -4.26 0.37 -5.34
C LEU A 22 -5.43 0.53 -4.35
N GLY A 23 -5.17 0.52 -3.04
CA GLY A 23 -6.18 0.80 -2.03
C GLY A 23 -6.72 2.23 -2.08
N ALA A 24 -5.85 3.22 -2.34
CA ALA A 24 -6.28 4.61 -2.54
C ALA A 24 -7.13 4.76 -3.81
N LEU A 25 -6.74 4.10 -4.91
CA LEU A 25 -7.53 4.08 -6.15
C LEU A 25 -8.89 3.41 -5.94
N SER A 26 -8.95 2.28 -5.23
CA SER A 26 -10.22 1.58 -4.96
C SER A 26 -11.14 2.41 -4.06
N ALA A 27 -10.60 3.13 -3.08
CA ALA A 27 -11.36 4.06 -2.24
C ALA A 27 -11.96 5.20 -3.08
N CYS A 28 -11.18 5.75 -4.01
CA CYS A 28 -11.62 6.80 -4.93
C CYS A 28 -12.75 6.30 -5.86
N ILE A 29 -12.61 5.09 -6.43
CA ILE A 29 -13.66 4.43 -7.23
C ILE A 29 -14.89 4.18 -6.36
N GLY A 30 -14.72 3.71 -5.12
CA GLY A 30 -15.82 3.49 -4.18
C GLY A 30 -16.61 4.76 -3.89
N PHE A 31 -15.93 5.87 -3.69
CA PHE A 31 -16.55 7.18 -3.49
C PHE A 31 -17.36 7.63 -4.72
N ILE A 32 -16.79 7.49 -5.92
CA ILE A 32 -17.49 7.81 -7.19
C ILE A 32 -18.73 6.93 -7.36
N THR A 33 -18.60 5.63 -7.09
CA THR A 33 -19.71 4.68 -7.24
C THR A 33 -20.84 4.98 -6.23
N GLY A 34 -20.49 5.36 -5.00
CA GLY A 34 -21.44 5.83 -3.99
C GLY A 34 -22.19 7.09 -4.43
N LEU A 35 -21.48 8.08 -4.98
CA LEU A 35 -22.09 9.28 -5.57
C LEU A 35 -23.05 8.94 -6.70
N ILE A 36 -22.66 8.04 -7.62
CA ILE A 36 -23.51 7.59 -8.73
C ILE A 36 -24.79 6.93 -8.21
N ILE A 37 -24.69 6.11 -7.16
CA ILE A 37 -25.87 5.47 -6.54
C ILE A 37 -26.81 6.51 -5.94
N ILE A 38 -26.29 7.52 -5.24
CA ILE A 38 -27.10 8.61 -4.67
C ILE A 38 -27.79 9.40 -5.79
N ILE A 39 -27.07 9.78 -6.84
CA ILE A 39 -27.61 10.51 -7.98
C ILE A 39 -28.68 9.69 -8.71
N ARG A 40 -28.43 8.40 -8.95
CA ARG A 40 -29.41 7.49 -9.57
C ARG A 40 -30.66 7.28 -8.72
N LYS A 41 -30.52 7.25 -7.39
CA LYS A 41 -31.65 7.20 -6.45
C LYS A 41 -32.53 8.46 -6.59
N MET A 42 -31.92 9.63 -6.78
CA MET A 42 -32.66 10.89 -7.00
C MET A 42 -33.34 10.97 -8.38
N LEU A 43 -32.79 10.29 -9.40
CA LEU A 43 -33.35 10.24 -10.76
C LEU A 43 -34.48 9.20 -10.93
N GLY A 44 -34.90 8.50 -9.88
CA GLY A 44 -36.06 7.60 -9.92
C GLY A 44 -35.80 6.24 -10.58
N HIS A 45 -34.53 5.81 -10.72
CA HIS A 45 -34.23 4.45 -11.17
C HIS A 45 -34.42 3.45 -10.02
N ASP A 46 -35.46 2.63 -10.12
CA ASP A 46 -35.72 1.54 -9.18
C ASP A 46 -34.82 0.33 -9.48
N PHE A 47 -33.74 0.21 -8.70
CA PHE A 47 -33.00 -1.05 -8.57
C PHE A 47 -33.72 -1.97 -7.58
N LEU A 48 -33.50 -3.28 -7.70
CA LEU A 48 -33.97 -4.26 -6.72
C LEU A 48 -33.69 -3.77 -5.30
N THR A 49 -34.72 -3.82 -4.45
CA THR A 49 -34.67 -3.31 -3.08
C THR A 49 -33.50 -3.95 -2.33
N GLY A 50 -32.66 -3.12 -1.72
CA GLY A 50 -31.47 -3.55 -0.99
C GLY A 50 -30.17 -3.57 -1.81
N TRP A 51 -30.21 -3.72 -3.14
CA TRP A 51 -29.00 -3.85 -3.97
C TRP A 51 -28.02 -2.67 -3.82
N SER A 52 -28.55 -1.45 -3.88
CA SER A 52 -27.76 -0.22 -3.73
C SER A 52 -27.09 -0.10 -2.36
N SER A 53 -27.78 -0.46 -1.28
CA SER A 53 -27.21 -0.43 0.08
C SER A 53 -26.15 -1.51 0.27
N THR A 54 -26.35 -2.71 -0.27
CA THR A 54 -25.39 -3.82 -0.14
C THR A 54 -24.10 -3.51 -0.88
N ILE A 55 -24.18 -2.95 -2.09
CA ILE A 55 -23.00 -2.54 -2.84
C ILE A 55 -22.29 -1.38 -2.15
N ALA A 56 -23.03 -0.39 -1.65
CA ALA A 56 -22.42 0.74 -0.94
C ALA A 56 -21.64 0.29 0.30
N ILE A 57 -22.21 -0.59 1.14
CA ILE A 57 -21.52 -1.09 2.35
C ILE A 57 -20.32 -1.97 1.99
N LEU A 58 -20.42 -2.79 0.94
CA LEU A 58 -19.33 -3.63 0.44
C LEU A 58 -18.13 -2.79 -0.02
N LEU A 59 -18.35 -1.78 -0.88
CA LEU A 59 -17.26 -0.92 -1.34
C LEU A 59 -16.63 -0.13 -0.19
N PHE A 60 -17.44 0.35 0.76
CA PHE A 60 -16.95 1.03 1.94
C PHE A 60 -16.05 0.12 2.80
N MET A 61 -16.50 -1.11 3.08
CA MET A 61 -15.73 -2.08 3.86
C MET A 61 -14.45 -2.52 3.14
N PHE A 62 -14.51 -2.81 1.83
CA PHE A 62 -13.33 -3.15 1.04
C PHE A 62 -12.31 -2.00 0.98
N GLY A 63 -12.77 -0.75 0.93
CA GLY A 63 -11.90 0.42 1.01
C GLY A 63 -11.11 0.46 2.33
N ILE A 64 -11.80 0.25 3.46
CA ILE A 64 -11.17 0.20 4.79
C ILE A 64 -10.14 -0.94 4.86
N VAL A 65 -10.51 -2.13 4.39
CA VAL A 65 -9.61 -3.30 4.40
C VAL A 65 -8.34 -3.03 3.61
N LEU A 66 -8.43 -2.39 2.44
CA LEU A 66 -7.28 -2.09 1.60
C LEU A 66 -6.37 -1.00 2.21
N ILE A 67 -6.95 0.00 2.89
CA ILE A 67 -6.16 0.99 3.64
C ILE A 67 -5.37 0.31 4.77
N VAL A 68 -6.03 -0.52 5.56
CA VAL A 68 -5.39 -1.27 6.67
C VAL A 68 -4.30 -2.18 6.14
N LEU A 69 -4.53 -2.89 5.05
CA LEU A 69 -3.54 -3.75 4.40
C LEU A 69 -2.30 -2.95 3.95
N GLY A 70 -2.51 -1.74 3.44
CA GLY A 70 -1.44 -0.82 3.08
C GLY A 70 -0.60 -0.36 4.29
N LEU A 71 -1.26 -0.07 5.42
CA LEU A 71 -0.61 0.35 6.66
C LEU A 71 0.22 -0.78 7.30
N ILE A 72 -0.34 -1.99 7.35
CA ILE A 72 0.39 -3.22 7.74
C ILE A 72 1.61 -3.42 6.84
N GLY A 73 1.43 -3.15 5.56
CA GLY A 73 2.49 -3.14 4.59
C GLY A 73 3.64 -2.22 4.98
N GLU A 74 3.38 -0.93 5.15
CA GLU A 74 4.45 0.02 5.51
C GLU A 74 5.16 -0.36 6.82
N TYR A 75 4.41 -0.89 7.79
CA TYR A 75 4.99 -1.39 9.03
C TYR A 75 5.94 -2.58 8.81
N LEU A 76 5.53 -3.59 8.03
CA LEU A 76 6.39 -4.71 7.63
C LEU A 76 7.63 -4.25 6.87
N GLY A 77 7.49 -3.24 6.01
CA GLY A 77 8.61 -2.63 5.30
C GLY A 77 9.66 -2.05 6.26
N ARG A 78 9.23 -1.34 7.31
CA ARG A 78 10.14 -0.80 8.33
C ARG A 78 10.83 -1.90 9.12
N ILE A 79 10.09 -2.94 9.50
CA ILE A 79 10.67 -4.12 10.17
C ILE A 79 11.75 -4.76 9.28
N TYR A 80 11.46 -4.94 8.00
CA TYR A 80 12.40 -5.51 7.05
C TYR A 80 13.70 -4.70 6.94
N LEU A 81 13.60 -3.36 6.87
CA LEU A 81 14.76 -2.47 6.86
C LEU A 81 15.58 -2.56 8.16
N CYS A 82 14.92 -2.69 9.32
CA CYS A 82 15.59 -2.89 10.60
C CYS A 82 16.36 -4.21 10.66
N ILE A 83 15.80 -5.30 10.09
CA ILE A 83 16.45 -6.62 10.07
C ILE A 83 17.64 -6.63 9.10
N ASN A 84 17.52 -5.97 7.95
CA ASN A 84 18.56 -6.00 6.92
C ASN A 84 19.78 -5.11 7.21
N GLN A 85 19.85 -4.45 8.37
CA GLN A 85 20.98 -3.61 8.80
C GLN A 85 21.55 -2.70 7.71
N THR A 86 20.72 -2.22 6.78
CA THR A 86 21.21 -1.42 5.65
C THR A 86 21.50 -0.02 6.19
N PRO A 87 22.78 0.39 6.29
CA PRO A 87 23.09 1.70 6.83
C PRO A 87 22.42 2.76 5.96
N GLN A 88 21.56 3.60 6.56
CA GLN A 88 20.88 4.72 5.89
C GLN A 88 21.82 5.88 5.55
N PHE A 89 23.13 5.72 5.81
CA PHE A 89 24.15 6.72 5.57
C PHE A 89 25.13 6.21 4.52
N VAL A 90 25.55 7.13 3.63
CA VAL A 90 26.68 6.93 2.74
C VAL A 90 27.83 7.76 3.30
N ILE A 91 28.95 7.11 3.61
CA ILE A 91 30.16 7.82 4.03
C ILE A 91 30.69 8.57 2.80
N ARG A 92 30.66 9.90 2.85
CA ARG A 92 31.03 10.76 1.71
C ARG A 92 32.52 11.06 1.66
N ASP A 93 33.14 11.26 2.83
CA ASP A 93 34.58 11.42 3.00
C ASP A 93 34.99 10.97 4.40
N VAL A 94 36.17 10.38 4.52
CA VAL A 94 36.81 10.02 5.80
C VAL A 94 38.08 10.86 5.94
N VAL A 95 38.04 11.84 6.84
CA VAL A 95 39.22 12.64 7.21
C VAL A 95 39.84 11.95 8.41
N ASN A 96 40.99 11.31 8.19
CA ASN A 96 41.71 10.41 9.12
C ASN A 96 41.23 8.94 9.08
N ASN A 97 41.90 8.14 8.26
CA ASN A 97 41.79 6.68 8.29
C ASN A 97 42.98 6.11 9.09
N PRO A 98 42.77 5.60 10.32
CA PRO A 98 43.85 5.09 11.16
C PRO A 98 44.44 3.75 10.66
N SER A 99 43.92 3.16 9.58
CA SER A 99 44.41 1.87 9.04
C SER A 99 45.59 1.99 8.07
N THR A 100 46.28 3.12 8.02
CA THR A 100 47.44 3.37 7.12
C THR A 100 48.67 3.88 7.86
N ASP A 101 48.80 3.63 9.17
CA ASP A 101 49.97 4.09 9.95
C ASP A 101 50.70 2.94 10.70
N ASP A 102 50.52 1.71 10.25
CA ASP A 102 51.32 0.56 10.71
C ASP A 102 52.03 -0.10 9.50
N LYS A 103 53.14 0.51 9.07
CA LYS A 103 54.22 -0.16 8.33
C LYS A 103 55.56 0.23 8.92
#